data_AF-A0A959RM28-F1
#
_entry.id   AF-A0A959RM28-F1
#
_cell.length_a   1.000
_cell.length_b   1.000
_cell.length_c   1.000
_cell.angle_alpha   90.00
_cell.angle_beta   90.00
_cell.angle_gamma   90.00
#
_symmetry.space_group_name_H-M   'P 1'
#
loop_
_entity.id
_entity.type
_entity.pdbx_description
1 polymer ?
#
loop_
_entity_poly.entity_id
_entity_poly.type
_entity_poly.pdbx_seq_one_letter_code
_entity_poly.pdbx_strand_id
1 'polypeptide(L)'
;MINNKSKNTAIIKAEAKRLGFVSCGISRAEFLEEEAPRLENWLKKNMFGEMAYMENHFDKRLDPTILVPDSKSVISLLLNYFPSELQNSESYKISKYAYGTDYHFVIKDKLKQLMEFISE
;
A
#
# COMPACT_ATOMS: atom_id res chain seq x y z
N MET A 1 10.41 -20.12 23.16
CA MET A 1 9.60 -19.87 21.95
C MET A 1 10.51 -19.31 20.88
N ILE A 2 10.79 -20.08 19.82
CA ILE A 2 11.67 -19.63 18.73
C ILE A 2 11.04 -18.39 18.08
N ASN A 3 11.86 -17.36 17.84
CA ASN A 3 11.44 -16.02 17.42
C ASN A 3 10.97 -15.98 15.96
N ASN A 4 9.89 -16.71 15.65
CA ASN A 4 9.34 -16.88 14.31
C ASN A 4 8.93 -15.54 13.68
N LYS A 5 8.51 -14.55 14.48
CA LYS A 5 8.16 -13.21 13.98
C LYS A 5 9.34 -12.49 13.34
N SER A 6 10.50 -12.50 14.00
CA SER A 6 11.72 -11.87 13.48
C SER A 6 12.21 -12.60 12.22
N LYS A 7 12.19 -13.93 12.23
CA LYS A 7 12.54 -14.75 11.06
C LYS A 7 11.62 -14.45 9.86
N ASN A 8 10.30 -14.50 10.06
CA ASN A 8 9.32 -14.23 8.99
C ASN A 8 9.46 -12.79 8.47
N THR A 9 9.68 -11.82 9.35
CA THR A 9 9.94 -10.43 8.96
C THR A 9 11.16 -10.32 8.05
N ALA A 10 12.26 -10.99 8.39
CA ALA A 10 13.47 -10.96 7.58
C ALA A 10 13.24 -11.61 6.21
N ILE A 11 12.57 -12.76 6.17
CA ILE A 11 12.27 -13.50 4.94
C ILE A 11 11.36 -12.68 4.01
N ILE A 12 10.26 -12.12 4.53
CA ILE A 12 9.31 -11.29 3.76
C ILE A 12 10.02 -10.05 3.19
N LYS A 13 10.83 -9.36 4.00
CA LYS A 13 11.56 -8.17 3.53
C LYS A 13 12.61 -8.50 2.48
N ALA A 14 13.29 -9.64 2.62
CA ALA A 14 14.26 -10.10 1.63
C ALA A 14 13.56 -10.43 0.30
N GLU A 15 12.41 -11.10 0.36
CA GLU A 15 11.64 -11.43 -0.83
C GLU A 15 11.06 -10.19 -1.51
N ALA A 16 10.48 -9.26 -0.74
CA ALA A 16 10.00 -7.99 -1.27
C ALA A 16 11.12 -7.24 -2.01
N LYS A 17 12.33 -7.23 -1.45
CA LYS A 17 13.50 -6.63 -2.12
C LYS A 17 13.87 -7.38 -3.40
N ARG A 18 13.85 -8.72 -3.40
CA ARG A 18 14.11 -9.56 -4.60
C ARG A 18 13.10 -9.26 -5.72
N LEU A 19 11.83 -9.04 -5.36
CA LEU A 19 10.76 -8.67 -6.29
C LEU A 19 10.84 -7.21 -6.76
N GLY A 20 11.79 -6.42 -6.27
CA GLY A 20 12.08 -5.06 -6.73
C GLY A 20 11.42 -3.94 -5.93
N PHE A 21 10.82 -4.24 -4.77
CA PHE A 21 10.36 -3.18 -3.85
C PHE A 21 11.57 -2.52 -3.17
N VAL A 22 11.59 -1.19 -3.16
CA VAL A 22 12.69 -0.42 -2.56
C VAL A 22 12.60 -0.36 -1.04
N SER A 23 11.41 -0.58 -0.48
CA SER A 23 11.19 -0.66 0.96
C SER A 23 10.00 -1.58 1.28
N CYS A 24 10.06 -2.19 2.46
CA CYS A 24 9.05 -3.06 3.03
C CYS A 24 8.92 -2.80 4.54
N GLY A 25 7.76 -2.29 4.95
CA GLY A 25 7.37 -2.10 6.34
C GLY A 25 6.35 -3.14 6.79
N ILE A 26 6.34 -3.47 8.08
CA ILE A 26 5.32 -4.34 8.67
C ILE A 26 4.82 -3.67 9.95
N SER A 27 3.52 -3.38 10.00
CA SER A 27 2.83 -2.81 11.17
C SER A 27 1.82 -3.81 11.72
N ARG A 28 1.33 -3.59 12.94
CA ARG A 28 0.17 -4.34 13.44
C ARG A 28 -1.08 -3.95 12.65
N ALA A 29 -1.97 -4.91 12.49
CA ALA A 29 -3.33 -4.67 12.03
C ALA A 29 -4.18 -4.37 13.27
N GLU A 30 -4.47 -3.10 13.51
CA GLU A 30 -5.24 -2.60 14.65
C GLU A 30 -5.95 -1.30 14.27
N PHE A 31 -6.92 -0.89 15.09
CA PHE A 31 -7.65 0.35 14.89
C PHE A 31 -6.72 1.58 14.96
N LEU A 32 -6.83 2.47 13.98
CA LEU A 32 -6.01 3.67 13.86
C LEU A 32 -6.58 4.83 14.70
N GLU A 33 -6.42 4.75 16.03
CA GLU A 33 -6.95 5.74 16.99
C GLU A 33 -6.55 7.18 16.68
N GLU A 34 -5.29 7.41 16.32
CA GLU A 34 -4.77 8.76 16.03
C GLU A 34 -5.31 9.34 14.71
N GLU A 35 -5.60 8.48 13.73
CA GLU A 35 -6.05 8.90 12.40
C GLU A 35 -7.57 9.01 12.31
N ALA A 36 -8.32 8.31 13.16
CA ALA A 36 -9.78 8.36 13.23
C ALA A 36 -10.35 9.79 13.32
N PRO A 37 -9.96 10.64 14.30
CA PRO A 37 -10.49 12.00 14.39
C PRO A 37 -10.05 12.89 13.22
N ARG A 38 -8.90 12.61 12.60
CA ARG A 38 -8.42 13.36 11.44
C ARG A 38 -9.26 13.05 10.21
N LEU A 39 -9.53 11.77 9.95
CA LEU A 39 -10.40 11.34 8.86
C LEU A 39 -11.81 11.88 9.05
N GLU A 40 -12.37 11.77 10.26
CA GLU A 40 -13.71 12.29 10.58
C GLU A 40 -13.81 13.80 10.32
N ASN A 41 -12.83 14.57 10.80
CA ASN A 41 -12.79 16.02 10.57
C ASN A 41 -12.62 16.36 9.08
N TRP A 42 -11.84 15.56 8.34
CA TRP A 42 -11.63 15.76 6.91
C TRP A 42 -12.90 15.49 6.09
N LEU A 43 -13.65 14.45 6.44
CA LEU A 43 -14.95 14.14 5.83
C LEU A 43 -15.99 15.21 6.18
N LYS A 44 -16.12 15.60 7.46
CA LYS A 44 -17.06 16.66 7.91
C LYS A 44 -16.84 18.00 7.22
N LYS A 45 -15.62 18.28 6.78
CA LYS A 45 -15.25 19.51 6.06
C LYS A 45 -15.40 19.39 4.54
N ASN A 46 -15.97 18.29 4.03
CA ASN A 46 -16.12 18.02 2.59
C ASN A 46 -14.79 18.14 1.80
N MET A 47 -13.67 17.76 2.43
CA MET A 47 -12.34 17.90 1.80
C MET A 47 -12.01 16.79 0.78
N PHE A 48 -13.00 15.94 0.44
CA PHE A 48 -12.88 14.85 -0.55
C PHE A 48 -13.27 15.23 -1.98
N GLY A 49 -13.68 16.48 -2.23
CA GLY A 49 -14.12 16.90 -3.57
C GLY A 49 -15.28 16.05 -4.08
N GLU A 50 -15.12 15.45 -5.26
CA GLU A 50 -16.15 14.59 -5.88
C GLU A 50 -16.04 13.11 -5.45
N MET A 51 -15.07 12.76 -4.59
CA MET A 51 -14.82 11.37 -4.16
C MET A 51 -15.81 10.92 -3.08
N ALA A 52 -17.12 10.92 -3.37
CA ALA A 52 -18.17 10.55 -2.42
C ALA A 52 -17.97 9.15 -1.80
N TYR A 53 -17.26 8.24 -2.49
CA TYR A 53 -16.90 6.94 -1.94
C TYR A 53 -15.97 7.02 -0.70
N MET A 54 -15.35 8.16 -0.43
CA MET A 54 -14.52 8.38 0.75
C MET A 54 -15.33 8.35 2.05
N GLU A 55 -16.62 8.67 2.00
CA GLU A 55 -17.54 8.57 3.13
C GLU A 55 -17.98 7.12 3.40
N ASN A 56 -17.88 6.24 2.40
CA ASN A 56 -18.29 4.85 2.54
C ASN A 56 -17.31 4.06 3.43
N HIS A 57 -17.86 3.10 4.17
CA HIS A 57 -17.12 2.09 4.94
C HIS A 57 -16.08 2.68 5.92
N PHE A 58 -16.45 3.74 6.65
CA PHE A 58 -15.58 4.45 7.59
C PHE A 58 -14.79 3.51 8.51
N ASP A 59 -15.46 2.58 9.19
CA ASP A 59 -14.82 1.65 10.13
C ASP A 59 -13.75 0.78 9.45
N LYS A 60 -14.00 0.31 8.21
CA LYS A 60 -13.04 -0.51 7.45
C LYS A 60 -11.80 0.28 7.00
N ARG A 61 -11.86 1.61 6.97
CA ARG A 61 -10.70 2.47 6.65
C ARG A 61 -9.79 2.65 7.85
N LEU A 62 -10.33 2.54 9.05
CA LEU A 62 -9.62 2.73 10.31
C LEU A 62 -9.20 1.42 10.95
N ASP A 63 -9.86 0.31 10.63
CA ASP A 63 -9.52 -1.00 11.16
C ASP A 63 -9.37 -2.05 10.04
N PRO A 64 -8.13 -2.43 9.69
CA PRO A 64 -7.89 -3.48 8.70
C PRO A 64 -8.42 -4.85 9.15
N THR A 65 -8.65 -5.09 10.44
CA THR A 65 -9.22 -6.35 10.96
C THR A 65 -10.70 -6.52 10.63
N ILE A 66 -11.41 -5.42 10.37
CA ILE A 66 -12.80 -5.44 9.88
C ILE A 66 -12.85 -5.73 8.37
N LEU A 67 -11.83 -5.29 7.63
CA LEU A 67 -11.72 -5.56 6.19
C LEU A 67 -11.34 -7.01 5.92
N VAL A 68 -10.34 -7.53 6.64
CA VAL A 68 -9.90 -8.92 6.58
C VAL A 68 -9.88 -9.47 8.01
N PRO A 69 -10.87 -10.30 8.38
CA PRO A 69 -10.95 -10.91 9.70
C PRO A 69 -9.66 -11.63 10.08
N ASP A 70 -9.32 -11.58 11.36
CA ASP A 70 -8.13 -12.20 11.96
C ASP A 70 -6.76 -11.68 11.48
N SER A 71 -6.72 -10.65 10.63
CA SER A 71 -5.45 -10.04 10.23
C SER A 71 -4.66 -9.54 11.45
N LYS A 72 -3.35 -9.82 11.48
CA LYS A 72 -2.45 -9.48 12.60
C LYS A 72 -1.42 -8.41 12.22
N SER A 73 -1.16 -8.26 10.93
CA SER A 73 -0.17 -7.33 10.41
C SER A 73 -0.54 -6.83 9.02
N VAL A 74 -0.11 -5.61 8.72
CA VAL A 74 -0.16 -5.01 7.38
C VAL A 74 1.27 -4.92 6.85
N ILE A 75 1.51 -5.42 5.64
CA ILE A 75 2.79 -5.31 4.93
C ILE A 75 2.69 -4.16 3.94
N SER A 76 3.48 -3.11 4.14
CA SER A 76 3.50 -1.91 3.29
C SER A 76 4.73 -1.91 2.41
N LEU A 77 4.55 -1.76 1.10
CA LEU A 77 5.61 -1.85 0.10
C LEU A 77 5.75 -0.55 -0.68
N LEU A 78 6.99 -0.18 -1.03
CA LEU A 78 7.28 0.97 -1.88
C LEU A 78 7.95 0.50 -3.17
N LEU A 79 7.48 1.02 -4.30
CA LEU A 79 8.06 0.80 -5.62
C LEU A 79 8.46 2.15 -6.22
N ASN A 80 9.70 2.26 -6.71
CA ASN A 80 10.14 3.46 -7.42
C ASN A 80 9.57 3.43 -8.85
N TYR A 81 8.82 4.47 -9.20
CA TYR A 81 8.24 4.65 -10.54
C TYR A 81 8.94 5.75 -11.35
N PHE A 82 10.06 6.31 -10.86
CA PHE A 82 10.77 7.34 -11.59
C PHE A 82 11.19 6.80 -12.98
N PRO A 83 10.76 7.45 -14.07
CA PRO A 83 10.94 6.88 -15.40
C PRO A 83 12.39 7.00 -15.84
N SER A 84 12.89 5.97 -16.53
CA SER A 84 14.21 5.98 -17.17
C SER A 84 14.25 6.88 -18.41
N GLU A 85 13.11 7.02 -19.08
CA GLU A 85 12.95 7.88 -20.26
C GLU A 85 12.04 9.05 -19.92
N LEU A 86 12.46 10.25 -20.30
CA LEU A 86 11.69 11.47 -20.08
C LEU A 86 10.89 11.82 -21.34
N GLN A 87 9.69 12.38 -21.15
CA GLN A 87 8.90 12.95 -22.23
C GLN A 87 9.68 14.09 -22.91
N ASN A 88 9.40 14.29 -24.20
CA ASN A 88 9.91 15.42 -24.97
C ASN A 88 9.57 16.75 -24.27
N SER A 89 10.56 17.63 -24.10
CA SER A 89 10.37 18.95 -23.46
C SER A 89 9.44 19.87 -24.25
N GLU A 90 9.34 19.67 -25.56
CA GLU A 90 8.50 20.47 -26.47
C GLU A 90 7.05 19.95 -26.55
N SER A 91 6.66 19.02 -25.67
CA SER A 91 5.31 18.42 -25.62
C SER A 91 4.58 18.76 -24.32
N TYR A 92 3.31 18.36 -24.24
CA TYR A 92 2.52 18.45 -23.03
C TYR A 92 3.11 17.57 -21.92
N LYS A 93 3.00 18.06 -20.68
CA LYS A 93 3.46 17.33 -19.50
C LYS A 93 2.33 16.50 -18.91
N ILE A 94 2.61 15.22 -18.72
CA ILE A 94 1.81 14.33 -17.90
C ILE A 94 2.58 13.93 -16.65
N SER A 95 1.86 13.55 -15.59
CA SER A 95 2.44 13.08 -14.34
C SER A 95 3.26 11.80 -14.56
N LYS A 96 4.42 11.68 -13.89
CA LYS A 96 5.34 10.55 -14.06
C LYS A 96 4.75 9.19 -13.69
N TYR A 97 3.76 9.14 -12.79
CA TYR A 97 3.09 7.88 -12.44
C TYR A 97 2.28 7.27 -13.60
N ALA A 98 1.97 8.08 -14.63
CA ALA A 98 1.21 7.66 -15.80
C ALA A 98 2.12 7.26 -16.98
N TYR A 99 3.43 7.10 -16.74
CA TYR A 99 4.38 6.71 -17.79
C TYR A 99 4.40 5.18 -17.89
N GLY A 100 4.41 4.67 -19.13
CA GLY A 100 4.51 3.25 -19.40
C GLY A 100 3.24 2.48 -19.02
N THR A 101 3.42 1.25 -18.53
CA THR A 101 2.32 0.38 -18.11
C THR A 101 1.66 0.90 -16.84
N ASP A 102 0.33 0.85 -16.77
CA ASP A 102 -0.43 1.19 -15.57
C ASP A 102 0.12 0.46 -14.33
N TYR A 103 0.52 1.25 -13.34
CA TYR A 103 1.15 0.77 -12.11
C TYR A 103 0.25 -0.22 -11.36
N HIS A 104 -1.07 -0.15 -11.52
CA HIS A 104 -1.98 -1.07 -10.84
C HIS A 104 -1.72 -2.52 -11.26
N PHE A 105 -1.45 -2.77 -12.55
CA PHE A 105 -1.09 -4.11 -13.02
C PHE A 105 0.26 -4.54 -12.49
N VAL A 106 1.28 -3.67 -12.62
CA VAL A 106 2.65 -3.96 -12.19
C VAL A 106 2.72 -4.27 -10.68
N ILE A 107 2.08 -3.45 -9.85
CA ILE A 107 2.06 -3.65 -8.40
C ILE A 107 1.26 -4.90 -8.04
N LYS A 108 0.09 -5.11 -8.64
CA LYS A 108 -0.76 -6.29 -8.34
C LYS A 108 -0.06 -7.60 -8.65
N ASP A 109 0.67 -7.68 -9.77
CA ASP A 109 1.40 -8.89 -10.14
C ASP A 109 2.57 -9.17 -9.21
N LYS A 110 3.29 -8.13 -8.76
CA LYS A 110 4.34 -8.28 -7.73
C LYS A 110 3.78 -8.69 -6.36
N LEU A 111 2.62 -8.15 -5.97
CA LEU A 111 1.94 -8.51 -4.73
C LEU A 111 1.49 -9.97 -4.74
N LYS A 112 0.99 -10.47 -5.87
CA LYS A 112 0.65 -11.90 -6.02
C LYS A 112 1.87 -12.80 -5.85
N GLN A 113 3.00 -12.48 -6.49
CA GLN A 113 4.25 -13.24 -6.31
C GLN A 113 4.72 -13.26 -4.85
N LEU A 114 4.65 -12.12 -4.16
CA LEU A 114 4.98 -12.05 -2.74
C LEU A 114 4.00 -12.90 -1.90
N MET A 115 2.71 -12.86 -2.22
CA MET A 115 1.69 -13.63 -1.52
C MET A 115 1.86 -15.13 -1.73
N GLU A 116 2.16 -15.57 -2.95
CA GLU A 116 2.49 -16.96 -3.28
C GLU A 116 3.67 -17.44 -2.42
N PHE A 117 4.77 -16.69 -2.40
CA PHE A 117 5.94 -17.00 -1.57
C PHE A 117 5.65 -17.09 -0.06
N ILE A 118 4.75 -16.24 0.46
CA ILE A 118 4.37 -16.26 1.88
C ILE A 118 3.46 -17.45 2.22
N SER A 119 2.73 -17.97 1.23
CA SER A 119 1.72 -19.02 1.41
C SER A 119 2.29 -20.43 1.22
N GLU A 120 3.47 -20.56 0.62
CA GLU A 120 4.27 -21.80 0.54
C GLU A 120 4.91 -22.17 1.88
#